data_AF-A0A7J8N0Q7-F1
#
_entry.id   AF-A0A7J8N0Q7-F1
#
_cell.length_a   1.000
_cell.length_b   1.000
_cell.length_c   1.000
_cell.angle_alpha   90.00
_cell.angle_beta   90.00
_cell.angle_gamma   90.00
#
_symmetry.space_group_name_H-M   'P 1'
#
loop_
_entity.id
_entity.type
_entity.pdbx_description
1 polymer ?
#
loop_
_entity_poly.entity_id
_entity_poly.type
_entity_poly.pdbx_seq_one_letter_code
_entity_poly.pdbx_strand_id
1 'polypeptide(L)'
;MSLLIGSHNISLTFPQLEGLALRSCNLTEFPEFIKSQNKLTSLHLSNNRIHGLVPNWLWKTTLIWVDLSSNRIDIPNQIAFDDAISSFPMLRWLHLQSCNISTFPAFLKSQE
;
A
#
# COMPACT_ATOMS: atom_id res chain seq x y z
N MET A 1 1.29 -16.41 3.45
CA MET A 1 1.20 -17.30 2.28
C MET A 1 2.47 -18.14 2.24
N SER A 2 2.39 -19.44 2.55
CA SER A 2 3.54 -20.34 2.50
C SER A 2 3.67 -20.91 1.09
N LEU A 3 4.85 -20.77 0.48
CA LEU A 3 5.19 -21.49 -0.74
C LEU A 3 5.80 -22.83 -0.31
N LEU A 4 5.06 -23.92 -0.51
CA LEU A 4 5.57 -25.28 -0.34
C LEU A 4 6.33 -25.65 -1.61
N ILE A 5 7.64 -25.90 -1.50
CA ILE A 5 8.47 -26.37 -2.61
C ILE A 5 9.20 -27.64 -2.15
N GLY A 6 8.99 -28.74 -2.88
CA GLY A 6 9.72 -29.99 -2.71
C GLY A 6 9.30 -30.84 -1.51
N SER A 7 9.65 -32.13 -1.54
CA SER A 7 9.28 -33.21 -0.62
C SER A 7 9.78 -33.06 0.83
N HIS A 8 10.08 -31.85 1.27
CA HIS A 8 10.36 -31.52 2.66
C HIS A 8 9.44 -30.35 3.06
N ASN A 9 8.61 -30.57 4.07
CA ASN A 9 7.68 -29.61 4.66
C ASN A 9 8.44 -28.45 5.36
N ILE A 10 9.18 -27.66 4.59
CA ILE A 10 9.80 -26.43 5.05
C ILE A 10 8.83 -25.32 4.70
N SER A 11 8.04 -24.89 5.68
CA SER A 11 7.27 -23.66 5.59
C SER A 11 8.26 -22.50 5.58
N LEU A 12 8.58 -21.98 4.40
CA LEU A 12 9.36 -20.76 4.27
C LEU A 12 8.46 -19.59 4.66
N THR A 13 8.63 -19.09 5.88
CA THR A 13 8.04 -17.83 6.31
C THR A 13 8.73 -16.70 5.56
N PHE A 14 7.96 -15.97 4.75
CA PHE A 14 8.48 -14.76 4.11
C PHE A 14 8.93 -13.78 5.20
N PRO A 15 10.12 -13.18 5.10
CA PRO A 15 10.59 -12.23 6.09
C PRO A 15 9.59 -11.08 6.20
N GLN A 16 9.39 -10.60 7.44
CA GLN A 16 8.60 -9.41 7.71
C GLN A 16 9.50 -8.20 7.47
N LEU A 17 9.23 -7.49 6.38
CA LEU A 17 9.97 -6.30 5.98
C LEU A 17 9.54 -5.08 6.81
N GLU A 18 10.51 -4.22 7.11
CA GLU A 18 10.25 -2.88 7.68
C GLU A 18 10.14 -1.81 6.58
N GLY A 19 10.86 -2.01 5.47
CA GLY A 19 10.83 -1.14 4.30
C GLY A 19 10.84 -1.92 3.00
N LEU A 20 10.07 -1.45 2.01
CA LEU A 20 10.04 -1.98 0.66
C LEU A 20 10.16 -0.83 -0.34
N ALA A 21 11.17 -0.91 -1.21
CA ALA A 21 11.38 0.04 -2.29
C ALA A 21 11.44 -0.68 -3.64
N LEU A 22 10.45 -0.40 -4.49
CA LEU A 22 10.33 -0.90 -5.86
C LEU A 22 10.12 0.28 -6.82
N ARG A 23 10.86 1.38 -6.60
CA ARG A 23 10.77 2.59 -7.41
C ARG A 23 11.27 2.33 -8.82
N SER A 24 10.73 3.04 -9.81
CA SER A 24 11.21 2.99 -11.21
C SER A 24 11.23 1.58 -11.80
N CYS A 25 10.24 0.77 -11.44
CA CYS A 25 10.03 -0.58 -11.98
C CYS A 25 8.92 -0.54 -13.05
N ASN A 26 8.55 -1.71 -13.57
CA ASN A 26 7.44 -1.87 -14.50
C ASN A 26 6.18 -2.46 -13.83
N LEU A 27 5.97 -2.21 -12.54
CA LEU A 27 4.81 -2.75 -11.83
C LEU A 27 3.52 -2.15 -12.39
N THR A 28 2.54 -3.00 -12.67
CA THR A 28 1.22 -2.61 -13.15
C THR A 28 0.13 -2.71 -12.08
N GLU A 29 0.42 -3.38 -10.97
CA GLU A 29 -0.48 -3.65 -9.86
C GLU A 29 0.26 -3.57 -8.51
N PHE A 30 -0.49 -3.51 -7.42
CA PHE A 30 0.09 -3.59 -6.08
C PHE A 30 0.49 -5.03 -5.75
N PRO A 31 1.73 -5.30 -5.32
CA PRO A 31 2.13 -6.64 -4.93
C PRO A 31 1.33 -7.16 -3.73
N GLU A 32 0.59 -8.25 -3.93
CA GLU A 32 -0.33 -8.81 -2.92
C GLU A 32 0.34 -9.22 -1.60
N PHE A 33 1.62 -9.61 -1.64
CA PHE A 33 2.35 -10.01 -0.44
C PHE A 33 2.47 -8.88 0.60
N ILE A 34 2.39 -7.61 0.17
CA ILE A 34 2.46 -6.44 1.06
C ILE A 34 1.37 -6.49 2.13
N LYS A 35 0.19 -7.04 1.81
CA LYS A 35 -0.92 -7.22 2.76
C LYS A 35 -0.53 -8.04 4.00
N SER A 36 0.49 -8.90 3.87
CA SER A 36 0.97 -9.79 4.94
C SER A 36 2.19 -9.26 5.71
N GLN A 37 2.62 -8.03 5.42
CA GLN A 37 3.81 -7.42 6.01
C GLN A 37 3.44 -6.51 7.18
N ASN A 38 3.21 -7.11 8.34
CA ASN A 38 2.71 -6.41 9.54
C ASN A 38 3.73 -5.42 10.14
N LYS A 39 5.03 -5.59 9.82
CA LYS A 39 6.11 -4.71 10.26
C LYS A 39 6.44 -3.59 9.28
N LEU A 40 5.75 -3.53 8.13
CA LEU A 40 6.11 -2.61 7.07
C LEU A 40 5.73 -1.17 7.46
N THR A 41 6.73 -0.29 7.53
CA THR A 41 6.56 1.12 7.88
C THR A 41 6.84 2.05 6.70
N SER A 42 7.62 1.61 5.72
CA SER A 42 8.00 2.41 4.56
C SER A 42 7.73 1.68 3.25
N LEU A 43 6.88 2.24 2.40
CA LEU A 43 6.55 1.70 1.09
C LEU A 43 6.83 2.73 0.00
N HIS A 44 7.71 2.37 -0.95
CA HIS A 44 8.00 3.20 -2.11
C HIS A 44 7.74 2.45 -3.42
N LEU A 45 6.68 2.87 -4.11
CA LEU A 45 6.25 2.33 -5.41
C LEU A 45 6.23 3.41 -6.49
N SER A 46 6.97 4.51 -6.30
CA SER A 46 6.98 5.62 -7.25
C SER A 46 7.58 5.28 -8.60
N ASN A 47 7.16 6.00 -9.64
CA ASN A 47 7.61 5.82 -11.02
C ASN A 47 7.33 4.39 -11.55
N ASN A 48 6.11 3.90 -11.35
CA ASN A 48 5.65 2.62 -11.90
C ASN A 48 4.49 2.85 -12.88
N ARG A 49 3.84 1.77 -13.32
CA ARG A 49 2.66 1.77 -14.20
C ARG A 49 1.42 1.27 -13.47
N ILE A 50 1.40 1.40 -12.14
CA ILE A 50 0.28 0.95 -11.30
C ILE A 50 -0.92 1.82 -11.67
N HIS A 51 -2.07 1.18 -11.87
CA HIS A 51 -3.30 1.84 -12.29
C HIS A 51 -4.51 1.32 -11.53
N GLY A 52 -5.62 2.05 -11.64
CA GLY A 52 -6.85 1.73 -10.92
C GLY A 52 -6.90 2.30 -9.51
N LEU A 53 -7.85 1.82 -8.71
CA LEU A 53 -8.10 2.34 -7.36
C LEU A 53 -7.04 1.87 -6.38
N VAL A 54 -6.55 2.78 -5.54
CA VAL A 54 -5.69 2.40 -4.40
C VAL A 54 -6.51 1.54 -3.43
N PRO A 55 -6.03 0.34 -3.08
CA PRO A 55 -6.83 -0.60 -2.32
C PRO A 55 -6.90 -0.25 -0.83
N ASN A 56 -8.05 -0.54 -0.21
CA ASN A 56 -8.35 -0.12 1.17
C ASN A 56 -7.39 -0.67 2.23
N TRP A 57 -6.77 -1.82 1.99
CA TRP A 57 -5.82 -2.39 2.94
C TRP A 57 -4.60 -1.49 3.12
N LEU A 58 -4.18 -0.73 2.10
CA LEU A 58 -3.02 0.15 2.17
C LEU A 58 -3.20 1.24 3.23
N TRP A 59 -4.46 1.69 3.36
CA TRP A 59 -4.91 2.68 4.32
C TRP A 59 -5.04 2.15 5.75
N LYS A 60 -5.11 0.83 5.93
CA LYS A 60 -5.28 0.15 7.24
C LYS A 60 -3.97 -0.39 7.81
N THR A 61 -2.83 -0.01 7.24
CA THR A 61 -1.51 -0.52 7.63
C THR A 61 -0.84 0.34 8.70
N THR A 62 0.27 -0.14 9.24
CA THR A 62 1.22 0.59 10.10
C THR A 62 2.18 1.48 9.30
N LEU A 63 1.87 1.76 8.02
CA LEU A 63 2.74 2.55 7.15
C LEU A 63 2.86 3.99 7.67
N ILE A 64 4.11 4.44 7.77
CA ILE A 64 4.50 5.79 8.15
C ILE A 64 4.82 6.61 6.90
N TRP A 65 5.47 5.98 5.93
CA TRP A 65 5.86 6.59 4.67
C TRP A 65 5.27 5.82 3.49
N VAL A 66 4.50 6.51 2.66
CA VAL A 66 3.94 5.96 1.43
C VAL A 66 4.28 6.87 0.26
N ASP A 67 4.97 6.32 -0.73
CA ASP A 67 5.26 7.00 -1.98
C ASP A 67 4.70 6.23 -3.17
N LEU A 68 3.62 6.75 -3.74
CA LEU A 68 2.96 6.22 -4.94
C LEU A 68 3.11 7.18 -6.13
N SER A 69 3.95 8.20 -6.02
CA SER A 69 4.08 9.25 -7.02
C SER A 69 4.41 8.71 -8.42
N SER A 70 3.98 9.42 -9.46
CA SER A 70 4.20 9.03 -10.86
C SER A 70 3.67 7.62 -11.18
N ASN A 71 2.41 7.39 -10.81
CA ASN A 71 1.61 6.23 -11.21
C ASN A 71 0.27 6.69 -11.81
N ARG A 72 -0.50 5.77 -12.38
CA ARG A 72 -1.83 6.04 -12.99
C ARG A 72 -2.97 5.63 -12.05
N ILE A 73 -2.76 5.83 -10.75
CA ILE A 73 -3.71 5.45 -9.70
C ILE A 73 -4.77 6.53 -9.51
N ASP A 74 -5.93 6.08 -9.05
CA ASP A 74 -7.03 6.92 -8.60
C ASP A 74 -7.37 6.59 -7.13
N ILE A 75 -7.98 7.54 -6.43
CA ILE A 75 -8.31 7.39 -5.02
C ILE A 75 -9.83 7.23 -4.88
N PRO A 76 -10.31 6.19 -4.17
CA PRO A 76 -11.73 5.99 -3.99
C PRO A 76 -12.38 7.18 -3.26
N ASN A 77 -13.46 7.72 -3.83
CA ASN A 77 -14.23 8.83 -3.26
C ASN A 77 -14.97 8.44 -1.96
N GLN A 78 -15.17 7.15 -1.71
CA GLN A 78 -15.66 6.61 -0.46
C GLN A 78 -14.81 5.39 -0.10
N ILE A 79 -14.25 5.38 1.11
CA ILE A 79 -13.72 4.15 1.68
C ILE A 79 -14.87 3.52 2.46
N ALA A 80 -15.31 2.33 2.04
CA ALA A 80 -16.16 1.50 2.88
C ALA A 80 -15.34 1.04 4.10
N PHE A 81 -15.41 1.81 5.18
CA PHE A 81 -14.89 1.41 6.48
C PHE A 81 -15.98 0.62 7.19
N ASP A 82 -15.98 -0.71 7.03
CA ASP A 82 -16.95 -1.57 7.73
C ASP A 82 -16.69 -1.71 9.23
N ASP A 83 -15.57 -1.19 9.77
CA ASP A 83 -15.26 -1.32 11.20
C ASP A 83 -14.72 -0.01 11.80
N ALA A 84 -15.20 0.28 13.01
CA ALA A 84 -15.08 1.50 13.81
C ALA A 84 -13.67 1.82 14.36
N ILE A 85 -12.60 1.62 13.58
CA ILE A 85 -11.22 1.92 14.00
C ILE A 85 -10.50 2.77 12.95
N SER A 86 -11.23 3.65 12.27
CA SER A 86 -10.76 4.52 11.19
C SER A 86 -9.86 5.66 11.71
N SER A 87 -8.73 5.29 12.27
CA SER A 87 -7.59 6.17 12.42
C SER A 87 -6.50 5.69 11.46
N PHE A 88 -5.80 6.63 10.85
CA PHE A 88 -4.49 6.41 10.24
C PHE A 88 -3.43 6.72 11.31
N PRO A 89 -3.22 5.88 12.35
CA PRO A 89 -2.50 6.32 13.53
C PRO A 89 -1.04 6.68 13.24
N MET A 90 -0.47 6.20 12.13
CA MET A 90 0.97 6.27 11.87
C MET A 90 1.37 6.98 10.58
N LEU A 91 0.45 7.26 9.64
CA LEU A 91 0.82 7.85 8.34
C LEU A 91 1.29 9.29 8.54
N ARG A 92 2.56 9.55 8.19
CA ARG A 92 3.19 10.88 8.33
C ARG A 92 3.59 11.49 7.00
N TRP A 93 3.94 10.66 6.03
CA TRP A 93 4.35 11.10 4.70
C TRP A 93 3.57 10.33 3.64
N LEU A 94 2.83 11.10 2.83
CA LEU A 94 2.06 10.58 1.71
C LEU A 94 2.44 11.36 0.45
N HIS A 95 3.09 10.68 -0.48
CA HIS A 95 3.55 11.24 -1.74
C HIS A 95 2.68 10.71 -2.89
N LEU A 96 1.92 11.62 -3.48
CA LEU A 96 0.95 11.37 -4.55
C LEU A 96 1.18 12.30 -5.75
N GLN A 97 2.38 12.87 -5.88
CA GLN A 97 2.71 13.77 -6.98
C GLN A 97 2.59 13.03 -8.32
N SER A 98 2.10 13.73 -9.35
CA SER A 98 1.98 13.17 -10.70
C SER A 98 1.11 11.90 -10.80
N CYS A 99 0.11 11.77 -9.91
CA CYS A 99 -0.94 10.75 -10.00
C CYS A 99 -2.20 11.31 -10.69
N ASN A 100 -3.14 10.44 -11.09
CA ASN A 100 -4.38 10.84 -11.75
C ASN A 100 -5.50 11.20 -10.75
N ILE A 101 -5.18 12.04 -9.76
CA ILE A 101 -6.10 12.40 -8.67
C ILE A 101 -6.96 13.58 -9.12
N SER A 102 -8.23 13.30 -9.43
CA SER A 102 -9.20 14.31 -9.91
C SER A 102 -10.00 14.97 -8.79
N THR A 103 -10.09 14.34 -7.62
CA THR A 103 -10.82 14.81 -6.44
C THR A 103 -9.94 14.76 -5.21
N PHE A 104 -10.21 15.62 -4.22
CA PHE A 104 -9.48 15.56 -2.97
C PHE A 104 -9.76 14.23 -2.24
N PRO A 105 -8.72 13.48 -1.81
CA PRO A 105 -8.89 12.20 -1.14
C PRO A 105 -9.80 12.28 0.09
N ALA A 106 -10.96 11.61 0.04
CA ALA A 106 -11.96 11.68 1.11
C ALA A 106 -11.41 11.21 2.47
N PHE A 107 -10.48 10.25 2.44
CA PHE A 107 -9.84 9.71 3.64
C PHE A 107 -8.93 10.70 4.38
N LEU A 108 -8.45 11.75 3.70
CA LEU A 108 -7.71 12.84 4.33
C LEU A 108 -8.65 13.87 4.96
N LYS A 109 -9.91 13.98 4.50
CA LYS A 109 -10.90 14.91 5.08
C LYS A 109 -11.38 14.46 6.45
N SER A 110 -11.38 13.16 6.73
CA SER A 110 -11.88 12.62 7.99
C SER A 110 -10.90 12.79 9.17
N GLN A 111 -9.84 13.59 9.00
CA GLN A 111 -8.82 13.88 10.01
C GLN A 111 -8.87 15.35 10.49
N GLU A 112 -9.83 16.14 10.00
CA GLU A 112 -10.19 17.46 10.55
C GLU A 112 -11.20 17.30 11.70
#